data_AF-A0A0C3QHA7-F1
#
_entry.id   AF-A0A0C3QHA7-F1
#
_cell.length_a   1.000
_cell.length_b   1.000
_cell.length_c   1.000
_cell.angle_alpha   90.00
_cell.angle_beta   90.00
_cell.angle_gamma   90.00
#
_symmetry.space_group_name_H-M   'P 1'
#
loop_
_entity.id
_entity.type
_entity.pdbx_description
1 polymer ?
#
loop_
_entity_poly.entity_id
_entity_poly.type
_entity_poly.pdbx_seq_one_letter_code
_entity_poly.pdbx_strand_id
1 'polypeptide(L)'
;QRMKREVFVWSQTKHPNLHPLLGYRSEPKPRLISPWCRHGHLTHYLGKNPGLSRLDKLRLIFQAACGLEHLHAQNPPICHGDIKPENVLVNDFFIAALSDFGLSRVLDAFGHGSGFTTSDSVKGTYNYIAPELFIEDKPRPTLETDVYAFGGLILSVMSGKPPFWGLGRPRILARVTGAQPPKPDDHQALPISDPLWSLMHVCWNLAPEARPPMREVLKEVSAYVNSTIDLGFSPIILPTCDSFGGIFVKKNLMSGQDWVCPLSPGMMTPSFQIWILMQVSLPPIKSYF
;
A
#
# COMPACT_ATOMS: atom_id res chain seq x y z
N GLN A 1 -1.80 -12.12 -20.95
CA GLN A 1 -2.82 -11.06 -21.12
C GLN A 1 -3.12 -10.34 -19.81
N ARG A 2 -3.27 -11.04 -18.68
CA ARG A 2 -3.46 -10.47 -17.33
C ARG A 2 -2.37 -9.46 -16.91
N MET A 3 -1.09 -9.84 -16.93
CA MET A 3 0.04 -8.93 -16.63
C MET A 3 0.06 -7.64 -17.48
N LYS A 4 -0.37 -7.69 -18.75
CA LYS A 4 -0.39 -6.48 -19.61
C LYS A 4 -1.44 -5.47 -19.12
N ARG A 5 -2.59 -5.92 -18.62
CA ARG A 5 -3.60 -5.05 -18.01
C ARG A 5 -3.12 -4.47 -16.68
N GLU A 6 -2.43 -5.29 -15.89
CA GLU A 6 -1.88 -4.91 -14.58
C GLU A 6 -0.79 -3.84 -14.72
N VAL A 7 0.17 -4.07 -15.61
CA VAL A 7 1.20 -3.09 -15.98
C VAL A 7 0.57 -1.81 -16.53
N PHE A 8 -0.49 -1.93 -17.34
CA PHE A 8 -1.18 -0.77 -17.89
C PHE A 8 -1.78 0.08 -16.77
N VAL A 9 -2.62 -0.49 -15.90
CA VAL A 9 -3.21 0.20 -14.75
C VAL A 9 -2.14 0.86 -13.87
N TRP A 10 -1.09 0.12 -13.53
CA TRP A 10 0.00 0.62 -12.69
C TRP A 10 0.78 1.75 -13.37
N SER A 11 1.04 1.65 -14.68
CA SER A 11 1.77 2.71 -15.42
C SER A 11 1.00 4.03 -15.54
N GLN A 12 -0.32 4.01 -15.44
CA GLN A 12 -1.16 5.20 -15.60
C GLN A 12 -1.30 6.01 -14.30
N THR A 13 -1.03 5.41 -13.13
CA THR A 13 -1.18 6.09 -11.84
C THR A 13 0.16 6.64 -11.34
N LYS A 14 0.18 7.91 -10.92
CA LYS A 14 1.38 8.57 -10.39
C LYS A 14 1.03 9.33 -9.12
N HIS A 15 1.55 8.85 -8.01
CA HIS A 15 1.34 9.44 -6.68
C HIS A 15 2.52 9.10 -5.76
N PRO A 16 2.97 10.01 -4.86
CA PRO A 16 4.10 9.73 -3.96
C PRO A 16 3.90 8.52 -3.05
N ASN A 17 2.64 8.19 -2.72
CA ASN A 17 2.27 7.03 -1.92
C ASN A 17 1.80 5.82 -2.75
N LEU A 18 2.11 5.81 -4.04
CA LEU A 18 2.02 4.62 -4.88
C LEU A 18 3.41 4.25 -5.38
N HIS A 19 3.81 3.01 -5.14
CA HIS A 19 5.12 2.55 -5.53
C HIS A 19 5.20 2.51 -7.06
N PRO A 20 6.15 3.19 -7.72
CA PRO A 20 6.12 3.31 -9.17
C PRO A 20 6.56 2.03 -9.87
N LEU A 21 5.98 1.77 -11.04
CA LEU A 21 6.43 0.74 -11.96
C LEU A 21 7.28 1.38 -13.07
N LEU A 22 8.57 1.07 -13.11
CA LEU A 22 9.49 1.59 -14.14
C LEU A 22 9.39 0.80 -15.44
N GLY A 23 9.04 -0.48 -15.35
CA GLY A 23 8.88 -1.33 -16.52
C GLY A 23 8.58 -2.77 -16.16
N TYR A 24 8.54 -3.62 -17.17
CA TYR A 24 8.33 -5.05 -17.01
C TYR A 24 9.19 -5.82 -18.02
N ARG A 25 9.53 -7.05 -17.66
CA ARG A 25 10.20 -8.02 -18.53
C ARG A 25 9.29 -9.24 -18.67
N SER A 26 8.99 -9.66 -19.89
CA SER A 26 8.06 -10.77 -20.13
C SER A 26 8.71 -12.16 -20.05
N GLU A 27 9.99 -12.28 -20.41
CA GLU A 27 10.69 -13.56 -20.61
C GLU A 27 12.10 -13.54 -20.00
N PRO A 28 12.64 -14.67 -19.49
CA PRO A 28 12.07 -16.03 -19.50
C PRO A 28 11.03 -16.26 -18.40
N LYS A 29 10.96 -15.38 -17.39
CA LYS A 29 9.89 -15.31 -16.40
C LYS A 29 9.42 -13.87 -16.30
N PRO A 30 8.10 -13.62 -16.19
CA PRO A 30 7.59 -12.28 -16.01
C PRO A 30 8.17 -11.63 -14.75
N ARG A 31 8.68 -10.40 -14.88
CA ARG A 31 9.21 -9.60 -13.77
C ARG A 31 8.75 -8.16 -13.92
N LEU A 32 8.39 -7.55 -12.79
CA LEU A 32 8.15 -6.12 -12.69
C LEU A 32 9.44 -5.45 -12.21
N ILE A 33 9.70 -4.24 -12.72
CA ILE A 33 10.88 -3.45 -12.38
C ILE A 33 10.39 -2.16 -11.73
N SER A 34 10.82 -1.93 -10.50
CA SER A 34 10.47 -0.76 -9.69
C SER A 34 11.69 -0.31 -8.87
N PRO A 35 11.72 0.93 -8.36
CA PRO A 35 12.80 1.39 -7.50
C PRO A 35 12.91 0.52 -6.25
N TRP A 36 14.14 0.29 -5.79
CA TRP A 36 14.35 -0.45 -4.56
C TRP A 36 13.92 0.38 -3.34
N CYS A 37 13.15 -0.22 -2.43
CA CYS A 37 12.78 0.38 -1.14
C CYS A 37 13.63 -0.25 -0.03
N ARG A 38 14.68 0.44 0.43
CA ARG A 38 15.67 -0.16 1.35
C ARG A 38 15.11 -0.61 2.70
N HIS A 39 14.01 -0.01 3.12
CA HIS A 39 13.35 -0.33 4.39
C HIS A 39 12.37 -1.50 4.25
N GLY A 40 12.12 -1.97 3.02
CA GLY A 40 11.23 -3.08 2.71
C GLY A 40 9.76 -2.74 2.94
N HIS A 41 8.94 -3.76 3.13
CA HIS A 41 7.52 -3.61 3.43
C HIS A 41 7.27 -3.31 4.91
N LEU A 42 6.07 -2.84 5.22
CA LEU A 42 5.70 -2.29 6.51
C LEU A 42 5.81 -3.31 7.65
N THR A 43 5.48 -4.59 7.42
CA THR A 43 5.71 -5.67 8.42
C THR A 43 7.18 -5.75 8.86
N HIS A 44 8.10 -5.74 7.89
CA HIS A 44 9.54 -5.80 8.15
C HIS A 44 10.04 -4.50 8.78
N TYR A 45 9.57 -3.35 8.29
CA TYR A 45 9.95 -2.05 8.83
C TYR A 45 9.53 -1.90 10.30
N LEU A 46 8.30 -2.26 10.65
CA LEU A 46 7.81 -2.22 12.03
C LEU A 46 8.57 -3.20 12.94
N GLY A 47 8.85 -4.40 12.44
CA GLY A 47 9.65 -5.40 13.18
C GLY A 47 11.07 -4.94 13.51
N LYS A 48 11.69 -4.17 12.59
CA LYS A 48 13.02 -3.56 12.83
C LYS A 48 12.99 -2.31 13.71
N ASN A 49 11.82 -1.69 13.87
CA ASN A 49 11.65 -0.45 14.60
C ASN A 49 10.56 -0.58 15.68
N PRO A 50 10.73 -1.46 16.69
CA PRO A 50 9.71 -1.69 17.72
C PRO A 50 9.39 -0.44 18.56
N GLY A 51 10.33 0.51 18.63
CA GLY A 51 10.17 1.79 19.33
C GLY A 51 9.54 2.91 18.51
N LEU A 52 8.95 2.62 17.33
CA LEU A 52 8.32 3.65 16.51
C LEU A 52 7.22 4.37 17.29
N SER A 53 7.24 5.71 17.28
CA SER A 53 6.25 6.51 17.99
C SER A 53 4.84 6.30 17.42
N ARG A 54 3.81 6.60 18.22
CA ARG A 54 2.42 6.62 17.74
C ARG A 54 2.26 7.53 16.52
N LEU A 55 2.88 8.71 16.56
CA LEU A 55 2.79 9.69 15.48
C LEU A 55 3.40 9.15 14.18
N ASP A 56 4.54 8.47 14.25
CA ASP A 56 5.19 7.90 13.07
C ASP A 56 4.38 6.75 12.48
N LYS A 57 3.77 5.92 13.33
CA LYS A 57 2.82 4.87 12.89
C LYS A 57 1.62 5.49 12.17
N LEU A 58 1.02 6.53 12.74
CA LEU A 58 -0.09 7.26 12.14
C LEU A 58 0.31 7.92 10.81
N ARG A 59 1.53 8.45 10.68
CA ARG A 59 2.06 8.99 9.41
C ARG A 59 2.15 7.93 8.32
N LEU A 60 2.64 6.73 8.64
CA LEU A 60 2.71 5.62 7.69
C LEU A 60 1.31 5.18 7.23
N ILE A 61 0.35 5.12 8.16
CA ILE A 61 -1.06 4.83 7.85
C ILE A 61 -1.66 5.93 6.97
N PHE A 62 -1.44 7.21 7.31
CA PHE A 62 -1.91 8.36 6.54
C PHE A 62 -1.38 8.32 5.10
N GLN A 63 -0.08 8.08 4.93
CA GLN A 63 0.55 7.93 3.62
C GLN A 63 -0.08 6.78 2.82
N ALA A 64 -0.30 5.61 3.43
CA ALA A 64 -1.01 4.51 2.76
C ALA A 64 -2.47 4.88 2.40
N ALA A 65 -3.17 5.62 3.26
CA ALA A 65 -4.52 6.12 2.99
C ALA A 65 -4.54 7.07 1.79
N CYS A 66 -3.56 7.98 1.66
CA CYS A 66 -3.44 8.87 0.51
C CYS A 66 -3.26 8.08 -0.80
N GLY A 67 -2.40 7.04 -0.77
CA GLY A 67 -2.22 6.18 -1.94
C GLY A 67 -3.50 5.44 -2.35
N LEU A 68 -4.23 4.91 -1.37
CA LEU A 68 -5.45 4.16 -1.64
C LEU A 68 -6.60 5.06 -2.11
N GLU A 69 -6.78 6.23 -1.48
CA GLU A 69 -7.75 7.23 -1.89
C GLU A 69 -7.46 7.70 -3.32
N HIS A 70 -6.20 7.92 -3.69
CA HIS A 70 -5.82 8.29 -5.05
C HIS A 70 -6.26 7.23 -6.08
N LEU A 71 -6.16 5.93 -5.76
CA LEU A 71 -6.65 4.86 -6.64
C LEU A 71 -8.18 4.86 -6.74
N HIS A 72 -8.87 5.02 -5.61
CA HIS A 72 -10.34 5.06 -5.54
C HIS A 72 -10.92 6.29 -6.26
N ALA A 73 -10.19 7.40 -6.29
CA ALA A 73 -10.60 8.65 -6.94
C ALA A 73 -10.33 8.68 -8.46
N GLN A 74 -9.70 7.66 -9.04
CA GLN A 74 -9.50 7.57 -10.49
C GLN A 74 -10.83 7.46 -11.24
N ASN A 75 -10.81 7.75 -12.54
CA ASN A 75 -11.96 7.57 -13.42
C ASN A 75 -11.58 6.70 -14.64
N PRO A 76 -11.96 5.41 -14.68
CA PRO A 76 -12.76 4.70 -13.67
C PRO A 76 -11.99 4.43 -12.36
N PRO A 77 -12.68 4.26 -11.21
CA PRO A 77 -12.05 3.92 -9.94
C PRO A 77 -11.24 2.63 -10.01
N ILE A 78 -10.10 2.61 -9.31
CA ILE A 78 -9.19 1.47 -9.29
C ILE A 78 -9.23 0.83 -7.90
N CYS A 79 -9.66 -0.43 -7.85
CA CYS A 79 -9.55 -1.26 -6.65
C CYS A 79 -8.12 -1.83 -6.54
N HIS A 80 -7.54 -1.76 -5.34
CA HIS A 80 -6.24 -2.36 -5.06
C HIS A 80 -6.35 -3.89 -4.96
N GLY A 81 -7.25 -4.38 -4.11
CA GLY A 81 -7.65 -5.77 -3.96
C GLY A 81 -6.70 -6.69 -3.17
N ASP A 82 -5.70 -6.14 -2.48
CA ASP A 82 -4.80 -6.91 -1.61
C ASP A 82 -4.12 -5.98 -0.58
N ILE A 83 -4.91 -5.16 0.13
CA ILE A 83 -4.37 -4.25 1.15
C ILE A 83 -3.89 -5.05 2.36
N LYS A 84 -2.59 -4.94 2.66
CA LYS A 84 -1.93 -5.51 3.85
C LYS A 84 -0.55 -4.88 4.05
N PRO A 85 0.05 -4.96 5.24
CA PRO A 85 1.38 -4.39 5.52
C PRO A 85 2.49 -4.86 4.56
N GLU A 86 2.40 -6.07 4.02
CA GLU A 86 3.37 -6.61 3.05
C GLU A 86 3.36 -5.89 1.70
N ASN A 87 2.25 -5.23 1.37
CA ASN A 87 2.07 -4.47 0.13
C ASN A 87 2.17 -2.95 0.36
N VAL A 88 2.71 -2.52 1.50
CA VAL A 88 3.05 -1.13 1.78
C VAL A 88 4.57 -1.05 1.94
N LEU A 89 5.26 -0.48 0.95
CA LEU A 89 6.71 -0.34 0.95
C LEU A 89 7.13 0.98 1.57
N VAL A 90 8.21 0.98 2.35
CA VAL A 90 8.83 2.18 2.91
C VAL A 90 10.10 2.50 2.11
N ASN A 91 10.10 3.64 1.43
CA ASN A 91 11.24 4.07 0.63
C ASN A 91 12.33 4.73 1.49
N ASP A 92 13.45 5.07 0.85
CA ASP A 92 14.65 5.65 1.47
C ASP A 92 14.42 7.01 2.15
N PHE A 93 13.29 7.66 1.86
CA PHE A 93 12.86 8.91 2.48
C PHE A 93 11.82 8.70 3.59
N PHE A 94 11.63 7.46 4.06
CA PHE A 94 10.63 7.06 5.05
C PHE A 94 9.18 7.35 4.62
N ILE A 95 8.94 7.37 3.30
CA ILE A 95 7.60 7.51 2.73
C ILE A 95 7.05 6.11 2.46
N ALA A 96 5.89 5.81 3.03
CA ALA A 96 5.10 4.63 2.75
C ALA A 96 4.36 4.78 1.41
N ALA A 97 4.41 3.73 0.59
CA ALA A 97 3.75 3.67 -0.70
C ALA A 97 3.15 2.29 -0.96
N LEU A 98 1.92 2.24 -1.47
CA LEU A 98 1.26 0.98 -1.83
C LEU A 98 1.91 0.36 -3.06
N SER A 99 2.12 -0.95 -3.02
CA SER A 99 2.64 -1.76 -4.11
C SER A 99 1.65 -2.86 -4.49
N ASP A 100 1.90 -3.55 -5.60
CA ASP A 100 1.16 -4.76 -5.98
C ASP A 100 -0.35 -4.56 -6.17
N PHE A 101 -0.77 -3.33 -6.45
CA PHE A 101 -2.16 -3.00 -6.78
C PHE A 101 -2.51 -3.42 -8.21
N GLY A 102 -3.78 -3.76 -8.42
CA GLY A 102 -4.28 -4.22 -9.71
C GLY A 102 -3.95 -5.67 -10.05
N LEU A 103 -3.22 -6.41 -9.20
CA LEU A 103 -2.82 -7.81 -9.42
C LEU A 103 -3.93 -8.87 -9.13
N SER A 104 -5.15 -8.46 -8.77
CA SER A 104 -6.33 -9.31 -8.53
C SER A 104 -6.02 -10.67 -7.85
N ARG A 105 -5.34 -10.64 -6.71
CA ARG A 105 -4.78 -11.85 -6.06
C ARG A 105 -5.78 -12.73 -5.34
N VAL A 106 -7.04 -12.30 -5.22
CA VAL A 106 -8.08 -13.03 -4.47
C VAL A 106 -8.28 -14.45 -5.00
N LEU A 107 -8.19 -14.67 -6.31
CA LEU A 107 -8.32 -16.02 -6.90
C LEU A 107 -7.14 -16.96 -6.55
N ASP A 108 -5.95 -16.41 -6.33
CA ASP A 108 -4.76 -17.20 -5.99
C ASP A 108 -4.81 -17.62 -4.51
N ALA A 109 -5.37 -16.79 -3.63
CA ALA A 109 -5.59 -17.10 -2.22
C ALA A 109 -6.59 -18.24 -2.01
N PHE A 110 -7.55 -18.41 -2.92
CA PHE A 110 -8.56 -19.49 -2.93
C PHE A 110 -8.18 -20.71 -3.79
N GLY A 111 -6.89 -20.84 -4.16
CA GLY A 111 -6.35 -22.08 -4.74
C GLY A 111 -6.61 -22.29 -6.23
N HIS A 112 -7.02 -21.27 -6.98
CA HIS A 112 -7.40 -21.38 -8.40
C HIS A 112 -6.44 -20.66 -9.38
N GLY A 113 -5.11 -20.74 -9.19
CA GLY A 113 -4.15 -20.54 -10.29
C GLY A 113 -2.76 -19.96 -9.99
N SER A 114 -1.74 -20.67 -10.47
CA SER A 114 -0.35 -20.24 -10.75
C SER A 114 0.62 -19.85 -9.60
N GLY A 115 1.18 -20.87 -8.95
CA GLY A 115 2.64 -21.10 -8.94
C GLY A 115 3.64 -20.08 -8.38
N PHE A 116 3.24 -19.01 -7.68
CA PHE A 116 4.20 -18.03 -7.12
C PHE A 116 3.85 -17.48 -5.73
N THR A 117 3.35 -18.32 -4.81
CA THR A 117 3.33 -17.94 -3.39
C THR A 117 3.71 -19.14 -2.53
N THR A 118 4.93 -19.11 -2.00
CA THR A 118 5.40 -20.00 -0.94
C THR A 118 4.50 -19.90 0.29
N SER A 119 4.37 -21.04 0.96
CA SER A 119 3.30 -21.48 1.86
C SER A 119 3.05 -20.68 3.14
N ASP A 120 3.88 -19.69 3.48
CA ASP A 120 3.68 -18.85 4.67
C ASP A 120 2.93 -17.53 4.38
N SER A 121 3.14 -16.93 3.20
CA SER A 121 2.47 -15.69 2.79
C SER A 121 0.96 -15.84 2.64
N VAL A 122 0.51 -17.03 2.23
CA VAL A 122 -0.90 -17.36 2.05
C VAL A 122 -1.65 -17.39 3.38
N LYS A 123 -0.99 -17.62 4.52
CA LYS A 123 -1.65 -17.58 5.85
C LYS A 123 -1.99 -16.15 6.28
N GLY A 124 -1.15 -15.16 5.94
CA GLY A 124 -1.32 -13.75 6.34
C GLY A 124 -2.39 -12.99 5.56
N THR A 125 -2.65 -13.36 4.30
CA THR A 125 -3.64 -12.65 3.46
C THR A 125 -5.07 -12.77 4.00
N TYR A 126 -5.48 -13.93 4.54
CA TYR A 126 -6.85 -14.18 5.02
C TYR A 126 -7.30 -13.21 6.11
N ASN A 127 -6.36 -12.65 6.88
CA ASN A 127 -6.63 -11.78 8.00
C ASN A 127 -7.23 -10.42 7.55
N TYR A 128 -7.08 -10.08 6.27
CA TYR A 128 -7.50 -8.81 5.69
C TYR A 128 -8.68 -8.96 4.70
N ILE A 129 -9.12 -10.19 4.41
CA ILE A 129 -10.17 -10.45 3.42
C ILE A 129 -11.55 -10.12 4.01
N ALA A 130 -12.34 -9.35 3.26
CA ALA A 130 -13.71 -9.00 3.59
C ALA A 130 -14.67 -10.21 3.48
N PRO A 131 -15.75 -10.28 4.29
CA PRO A 131 -16.64 -11.45 4.36
C PRO A 131 -17.27 -11.85 3.03
N GLU A 132 -17.67 -10.89 2.21
CA GLU A 132 -18.31 -11.11 0.90
C GLU A 132 -17.40 -11.89 -0.07
N LEU A 133 -16.07 -11.71 0.02
CA LEU A 133 -15.11 -12.43 -0.82
C LEU A 133 -14.98 -13.92 -0.47
N PHE A 134 -15.52 -14.36 0.67
CA PHE A 134 -15.60 -15.76 1.05
C PHE A 134 -16.91 -16.44 0.64
N ILE A 135 -17.95 -15.65 0.38
CA ILE A 135 -19.32 -16.14 0.20
C ILE A 135 -19.71 -16.18 -1.28
N GLU A 136 -19.20 -15.23 -2.07
CA GLU A 136 -19.52 -15.15 -3.50
C GLU A 136 -18.88 -16.29 -4.32
N ASP A 137 -19.64 -16.85 -5.26
CA ASP A 137 -19.14 -17.87 -6.21
C ASP A 137 -17.99 -17.37 -7.10
N LYS A 138 -17.97 -16.07 -7.37
CA LYS A 138 -16.95 -15.40 -8.20
C LYS A 138 -16.44 -14.16 -7.48
N PRO A 139 -15.63 -14.33 -6.42
CA PRO A 139 -15.23 -13.23 -5.57
C PRO A 139 -14.41 -12.23 -6.37
N ARG A 140 -14.82 -10.97 -6.31
CA ARG A 140 -14.11 -9.86 -6.97
C ARG A 140 -13.83 -8.75 -5.96
N PRO A 141 -12.57 -8.31 -5.83
CA PRO A 141 -12.26 -7.12 -5.07
C PRO A 141 -13.07 -5.90 -5.54
N THR A 142 -13.55 -5.13 -4.57
CA THR A 142 -14.22 -3.84 -4.76
C THR A 142 -13.56 -2.76 -3.89
N LEU A 143 -13.96 -1.51 -4.07
CA LEU A 143 -13.46 -0.40 -3.24
C LEU A 143 -13.80 -0.62 -1.76
N GLU A 144 -14.97 -1.18 -1.48
CA GLU A 144 -15.46 -1.51 -0.14
C GLU A 144 -14.65 -2.63 0.50
N THR A 145 -14.16 -3.61 -0.29
CA THR A 145 -13.26 -4.66 0.21
C THR A 145 -11.89 -4.09 0.57
N ASP A 146 -11.41 -3.07 -0.15
CA ASP A 146 -10.17 -2.36 0.20
C ASP A 146 -10.32 -1.59 1.51
N VAL A 147 -11.47 -0.95 1.75
CA VAL A 147 -11.77 -0.24 3.02
C VAL A 147 -11.74 -1.21 4.20
N TYR A 148 -12.36 -2.38 4.06
CA TYR A 148 -12.33 -3.43 5.09
C TYR A 148 -10.89 -3.86 5.40
N ALA A 149 -10.11 -4.14 4.36
CA ALA A 149 -8.71 -4.54 4.50
C ALA A 149 -7.84 -3.41 5.09
N PHE A 150 -8.15 -2.15 4.77
CA PHE A 150 -7.47 -0.97 5.33
C PHE A 150 -7.71 -0.83 6.84
N GLY A 151 -8.91 -1.15 7.34
CA GLY A 151 -9.16 -1.27 8.78
C GLY A 151 -8.21 -2.29 9.44
N GLY A 152 -7.96 -3.41 8.75
CA GLY A 152 -6.97 -4.40 9.16
C GLY A 152 -5.53 -3.86 9.15
N LEU A 153 -5.17 -3.06 8.14
CA LEU A 153 -3.86 -2.40 8.05
C LEU A 153 -3.63 -1.46 9.24
N ILE A 154 -4.61 -0.64 9.61
CA ILE A 154 -4.56 0.26 10.78
C ILE A 154 -4.25 -0.57 12.04
N LEU A 155 -5.01 -1.64 12.28
CA LEU A 155 -4.83 -2.51 13.44
C LEU A 155 -3.42 -3.11 13.47
N SER A 156 -2.94 -3.62 12.34
CA SER A 156 -1.61 -4.22 12.20
C SER A 156 -0.49 -3.24 12.55
N VAL A 157 -0.56 -2.02 12.03
CA VAL A 157 0.48 -1.01 12.23
C VAL A 157 0.49 -0.53 13.67
N MET A 158 -0.69 -0.28 14.24
CA MET A 158 -0.80 0.28 15.60
C MET A 158 -0.44 -0.75 16.66
N SER A 159 -1.00 -1.96 16.57
CA SER A 159 -0.81 -3.02 17.56
C SER A 159 0.43 -3.90 17.33
N GLY A 160 1.02 -3.84 16.13
CA GLY A 160 2.12 -4.71 15.72
C GLY A 160 1.72 -6.16 15.41
N LYS A 161 0.42 -6.48 15.42
CA LYS A 161 -0.12 -7.83 15.15
C LYS A 161 -1.23 -7.76 14.10
N PRO A 162 -1.29 -8.71 13.15
CA PRO A 162 -2.36 -8.75 12.16
C PRO A 162 -3.73 -9.04 12.80
N PRO A 163 -4.84 -8.64 12.17
CA PRO A 163 -6.18 -9.03 12.61
C PRO A 163 -6.27 -10.53 12.86
N PHE A 164 -7.01 -10.97 13.87
CA PHE A 164 -7.16 -12.40 14.18
C PHE A 164 -5.84 -13.14 14.46
N TRP A 165 -4.85 -12.44 15.02
CA TRP A 165 -3.56 -13.00 15.39
C TRP A 165 -3.69 -14.30 16.20
N GLY A 166 -2.84 -15.29 15.87
CA GLY A 166 -2.84 -16.59 16.55
C GLY A 166 -3.96 -17.54 16.14
N LEU A 167 -4.92 -17.12 15.31
CA LEU A 167 -5.98 -17.98 14.82
C LEU A 167 -5.57 -18.73 13.54
N GLY A 168 -6.05 -19.98 13.41
CA GLY A 168 -5.96 -20.75 12.16
C GLY A 168 -7.06 -20.38 11.17
N ARG A 169 -6.85 -20.64 9.88
CA ARG A 169 -7.77 -20.26 8.79
C ARG A 169 -9.25 -20.62 9.04
N PRO A 170 -9.62 -21.83 9.52
CA PRO A 170 -11.02 -22.14 9.76
C PRO A 170 -11.67 -21.24 10.83
N ARG A 171 -10.91 -20.82 11.85
CA ARG A 171 -11.40 -19.92 12.90
C ARG A 171 -11.50 -18.48 12.43
N ILE A 172 -10.56 -18.04 11.59
CA ILE A 172 -10.61 -16.73 10.95
C ILE A 172 -11.87 -16.65 10.07
N LEU A 173 -12.08 -17.63 9.20
CA LEU A 173 -13.26 -17.72 8.34
C LEU A 173 -14.55 -17.65 9.16
N ALA A 174 -14.68 -18.50 10.18
CA ALA A 174 -15.86 -18.54 11.04
C ALA A 174 -16.13 -17.21 11.77
N ARG A 175 -15.09 -16.47 12.19
CA ARG A 175 -15.27 -15.14 12.80
C ARG A 175 -15.67 -14.09 11.77
N VAL A 176 -14.99 -14.04 10.62
CA VAL A 176 -15.25 -13.05 9.58
C VAL A 176 -16.67 -13.23 9.01
N THR A 177 -17.07 -14.44 8.64
CA THR A 177 -18.43 -14.70 8.11
C THR A 177 -19.50 -14.62 9.19
N GLY A 178 -19.12 -14.86 10.45
CA GLY A 178 -19.98 -14.66 11.62
C GLY A 178 -20.08 -13.21 12.10
N ALA A 179 -19.58 -12.23 11.34
CA ALA A 179 -19.58 -10.80 11.67
C ALA A 179 -18.92 -10.47 13.02
N GLN A 180 -17.86 -11.20 13.38
CA GLN A 180 -17.08 -10.97 14.58
C GLN A 180 -15.74 -10.30 14.21
N PRO A 181 -15.66 -8.96 14.26
CA PRO A 181 -14.42 -8.25 13.97
C PRO A 181 -13.32 -8.58 15.00
N PRO A 182 -12.05 -8.20 14.71
CA PRO A 182 -10.96 -8.30 15.67
C PRO A 182 -11.30 -7.61 16.99
N LYS A 183 -10.90 -8.23 18.11
CA LYS A 183 -11.20 -7.72 19.45
C LYS A 183 -10.00 -6.99 20.05
N PRO A 184 -10.20 -5.93 20.85
CA PRO A 184 -9.11 -5.26 21.56
C PRO A 184 -8.25 -6.18 22.42
N ASP A 185 -8.84 -7.20 23.04
CA ASP A 185 -8.14 -8.17 23.90
C ASP A 185 -7.02 -8.93 23.18
N ASP A 186 -7.18 -9.16 21.87
CA ASP A 186 -6.19 -9.83 21.03
C ASP A 186 -5.01 -8.88 20.68
N HIS A 187 -5.17 -7.57 20.93
CA HIS A 187 -4.30 -6.48 20.48
C HIS A 187 -3.92 -5.48 21.59
N GLN A 188 -3.49 -6.00 22.76
CA GLN A 188 -3.18 -5.23 23.98
C GLN A 188 -2.23 -4.02 23.83
N ALA A 189 -1.40 -3.99 22.77
CA ALA A 189 -0.52 -2.86 22.48
C ALA A 189 -1.27 -1.60 21.99
N LEU A 190 -2.52 -1.77 21.52
CA LEU A 190 -3.44 -0.68 21.20
C LEU A 190 -4.48 -0.58 22.32
N PRO A 191 -4.51 0.50 23.12
CA PRO A 191 -5.45 0.63 24.22
C PRO A 191 -6.91 0.48 23.77
N ILE A 192 -7.76 -0.11 24.62
CA ILE A 192 -9.19 -0.27 24.32
C ILE A 192 -9.92 1.08 24.20
N SER A 193 -9.43 2.11 24.90
CA SER A 193 -9.93 3.49 24.83
C SER A 193 -9.45 4.26 23.60
N ASP A 194 -8.65 3.63 22.73
CA ASP A 194 -8.12 4.30 21.55
C ASP A 194 -9.24 4.61 20.54
N PRO A 195 -9.40 5.87 20.11
CA PRO A 195 -10.48 6.25 19.20
C PRO A 195 -10.37 5.61 17.82
N LEU A 196 -9.18 5.12 17.41
CA LEU A 196 -9.03 4.36 16.17
C LEU A 196 -9.89 3.11 16.10
N TRP A 197 -10.28 2.53 17.25
CA TRP A 197 -11.22 1.42 17.26
C TRP A 197 -12.53 1.80 16.59
N SER A 198 -13.09 2.98 16.84
CA SER A 198 -14.33 3.42 16.20
C SER A 198 -14.21 3.46 14.68
N LEU A 199 -13.10 4.01 14.16
CA LEU A 199 -12.83 4.04 12.72
C LEU A 199 -12.73 2.62 12.13
N MET A 200 -11.96 1.73 12.77
CA MET A 200 -11.78 0.36 12.29
C MET A 200 -13.09 -0.44 12.30
N HIS A 201 -13.95 -0.27 13.31
CA HIS A 201 -15.26 -0.94 13.36
C HIS A 201 -16.17 -0.51 12.21
N VAL A 202 -16.13 0.76 11.82
CA VAL A 202 -16.91 1.27 10.68
C VAL A 202 -16.35 0.74 9.36
N CYS A 203 -15.03 0.56 9.23
CA CYS A 203 -14.42 -0.14 8.09
C CYS A 203 -14.80 -1.64 8.02
N TRP A 204 -15.00 -2.30 9.16
CA TRP A 204 -15.39 -3.71 9.25
C TRP A 204 -16.91 -3.94 9.26
N ASN A 205 -17.69 -3.01 8.72
CA ASN A 205 -19.13 -3.22 8.55
C ASN A 205 -19.38 -4.43 7.63
N LEU A 206 -20.34 -5.28 8.02
CA LEU A 206 -20.71 -6.47 7.27
C LEU A 206 -21.29 -6.11 5.90
N ALA A 207 -22.11 -5.07 5.84
CA ALA A 207 -22.65 -4.54 4.58
C ALA A 207 -21.57 -3.69 3.89
N PRO A 208 -21.07 -4.10 2.69
CA PRO A 208 -20.03 -3.36 1.99
C PRO A 208 -20.38 -1.89 1.74
N GLU A 209 -21.63 -1.62 1.36
CA GLU A 209 -22.17 -0.28 1.08
C GLU A 209 -22.28 0.63 2.30
N ALA A 210 -22.25 0.05 3.51
CA ALA A 210 -22.26 0.81 4.77
C ALA A 210 -20.84 1.17 5.24
N ARG A 211 -19.80 0.71 4.54
CA ARG A 211 -18.42 1.10 4.80
C ARG A 211 -18.17 2.50 4.23
N PRO A 212 -17.36 3.33 4.90
CA PRO A 212 -17.09 4.69 4.46
C PRO A 212 -16.21 4.66 3.20
N PRO A 213 -16.37 5.62 2.27
CA PRO A 213 -15.42 5.78 1.18
C PRO A 213 -14.05 6.17 1.73
N MET A 214 -12.97 5.78 1.03
CA MET A 214 -11.60 6.03 1.53
C MET A 214 -11.27 7.50 1.77
N ARG A 215 -11.92 8.45 1.09
CA ARG A 215 -11.80 9.88 1.37
C ARG A 215 -12.18 10.25 2.82
N GLU A 216 -13.18 9.57 3.39
CA GLU A 216 -13.62 9.80 4.77
C GLU A 216 -12.67 9.13 5.76
N VAL A 217 -12.22 7.92 5.46
CA VAL A 217 -11.17 7.23 6.24
C VAL A 217 -9.89 8.07 6.29
N LEU A 218 -9.45 8.63 5.15
CA LEU A 218 -8.29 9.51 5.07
C LEU A 218 -8.46 10.76 5.92
N LYS A 219 -9.64 11.39 5.90
CA LYS A 219 -9.96 12.57 6.71
C LYS A 219 -9.85 12.25 8.21
N GLU A 220 -10.42 11.14 8.66
CA GLU A 220 -10.34 10.71 10.06
C GLU A 220 -8.90 10.40 10.49
N VAL A 221 -8.13 9.68 9.66
CA VAL A 221 -6.70 9.43 9.93
C VAL A 221 -5.91 10.75 10.03
N SER A 222 -6.19 11.70 9.14
CA SER A 222 -5.57 13.04 9.18
C SER A 222 -5.87 13.76 10.49
N ALA A 223 -7.11 13.67 10.99
CA ALA A 223 -7.50 14.27 12.26
C ALA A 223 -6.69 13.68 13.43
N TYR A 224 -6.46 12.36 13.46
CA TYR A 224 -5.61 11.73 14.49
C TYR A 224 -4.13 12.14 14.40
N VAL A 225 -3.61 12.35 13.19
CA VAL A 225 -2.24 12.85 13.00
C VAL A 225 -2.14 14.27 13.58
N ASN A 226 -3.06 15.16 13.23
CA ASN A 226 -3.05 16.56 13.67
C ASN A 226 -3.24 16.67 15.18
N SER A 227 -4.19 15.94 15.76
CA SER A 227 -4.41 15.94 17.21
C SER A 227 -3.19 15.44 17.98
N THR A 228 -2.40 14.53 17.41
CA THR A 228 -1.18 14.02 18.04
C THR A 228 -0.03 15.03 17.95
N ILE A 229 0.01 15.86 16.90
CA ILE A 229 0.98 16.96 16.77
C ILE A 229 0.67 18.07 17.79
N ASP A 230 -0.60 18.46 17.93
CA ASP A 230 -1.04 19.50 18.86
C ASP A 230 -0.78 19.15 20.34
N LEU A 231 -0.69 17.86 20.68
CA LEU A 231 -0.43 17.36 22.03
C LEU A 231 1.06 17.31 22.43
N GLY A 232 2.00 17.81 21.60
CA GLY A 232 3.35 18.16 22.08
C GLY A 232 4.56 17.64 21.31
N PHE A 233 4.63 17.81 19.98
CA PHE A 233 5.90 17.74 19.25
C PHE A 233 5.96 18.82 18.17
N SER A 234 7.09 19.52 18.06
CA SER A 234 7.36 20.68 17.18
C SER A 234 6.77 20.55 15.76
N PRO A 235 6.40 21.67 15.11
CA PRO A 235 5.76 21.65 13.80
C PRO A 235 6.70 21.05 12.76
N ILE A 236 6.43 19.81 12.36
CA ILE A 236 6.99 19.24 11.14
C ILE A 236 5.92 19.45 10.07
N ILE A 237 6.28 20.22 9.06
CA ILE A 237 5.46 20.51 7.88
C ILE A 237 5.00 19.18 7.28
N LEU A 238 3.71 18.86 7.43
CA LEU A 238 3.08 17.83 6.62
C LEU A 238 3.11 18.35 5.18
N PRO A 239 3.66 17.60 4.21
CA PRO A 239 3.46 17.95 2.82
C PRO A 239 1.95 17.91 2.55
N THR A 240 1.35 19.08 2.35
CA THR A 240 -0.02 19.16 1.85
C THR A 240 -0.01 18.64 0.41
N CYS A 241 -1.05 17.91 0.03
CA CYS A 241 -1.20 17.32 -1.30
C CYS A 241 -1.06 18.36 -2.44
N ASP A 242 -1.28 19.65 -2.13
CA ASP A 242 -1.47 20.71 -3.12
C ASP A 242 -0.25 21.61 -3.39
N SER A 243 0.94 21.35 -2.82
CA SER A 243 2.05 22.32 -2.99
C SER A 243 3.48 21.76 -3.12
N PHE A 244 3.70 20.89 -4.12
CA PHE A 244 5.06 20.55 -4.60
C PHE A 244 5.29 20.88 -6.07
N GLY A 245 4.70 21.99 -6.53
CA GLY A 245 5.13 22.69 -7.73
C GLY A 245 6.29 23.64 -7.43
N GLY A 246 7.52 23.13 -7.35
CA GLY A 246 8.70 23.97 -7.57
C GLY A 246 9.84 23.87 -6.55
N ILE A 247 11.03 23.74 -7.15
CA ILE A 247 12.34 24.20 -6.65
C ILE A 247 13.03 23.27 -5.63
N PHE A 248 14.00 22.50 -6.13
CA PHE A 248 15.45 22.51 -5.84
C PHE A 248 15.99 21.26 -6.56
N VAL A 249 16.96 21.34 -7.49
CA VAL A 249 18.39 21.18 -7.22
C VAL A 249 19.21 21.71 -8.40
N LYS A 250 20.31 22.43 -8.07
CA LYS A 250 21.36 22.96 -8.95
C LYS A 250 22.18 21.83 -9.61
N LYS A 251 22.31 21.91 -10.94
CA LYS A 251 23.42 21.54 -11.85
C LYS A 251 24.56 20.63 -11.32
N ASN A 252 24.79 19.50 -12.02
CA ASN A 252 25.99 19.31 -12.86
C ASN A 252 25.79 18.16 -13.87
N LEU A 253 26.16 18.42 -15.12
CA LEU A 253 26.19 17.47 -16.26
C LEU A 253 27.45 16.60 -16.20
N MET A 254 27.38 15.36 -16.73
CA MET A 254 28.17 14.89 -17.90
C MET A 254 27.91 13.40 -18.20
N SER A 255 27.77 13.09 -19.50
CA SER A 255 27.86 11.79 -20.22
C SER A 255 26.96 10.63 -19.74
N GLY A 256 26.10 9.98 -20.53
CA GLY A 256 26.05 9.79 -21.98
C GLY A 256 26.09 8.29 -22.28
N GLN A 257 24.92 7.65 -22.41
CA GLN A 257 24.70 6.38 -23.15
C GLN A 257 23.20 6.05 -23.23
N ASP A 258 22.77 5.61 -24.42
CA ASP A 258 21.40 5.59 -24.92
C ASP A 258 20.49 4.52 -24.28
N TRP A 259 19.25 4.92 -23.95
CA TRP A 259 18.14 4.03 -23.56
C TRP A 259 17.04 4.08 -24.62
N VAL A 260 16.51 2.92 -25.02
CA VAL A 260 15.35 2.84 -25.93
C VAL A 260 14.07 3.11 -25.14
N CYS A 261 13.48 4.29 -25.33
CA CYS A 261 12.20 4.71 -24.77
C CYS A 261 11.05 4.21 -25.67
N PRO A 262 9.97 3.60 -25.14
CA PRO A 262 8.82 3.20 -25.94
C PRO A 262 7.84 4.38 -26.04
N LEU A 263 8.29 5.49 -26.63
CA LEU A 263 7.41 6.60 -27.03
C LEU A 263 7.82 7.07 -28.42
N SER A 264 6.85 7.16 -29.33
CA SER A 264 7.05 7.69 -30.67
C SER A 264 7.58 9.14 -30.62
N PRO A 265 8.34 9.63 -31.62
CA PRO A 265 9.17 10.85 -31.53
C PRO A 265 8.39 12.17 -31.65
N GLY A 266 7.20 12.28 -31.05
CA GLY A 266 6.32 13.44 -31.22
C GLY A 266 5.69 14.00 -29.94
N MET A 267 5.92 13.39 -28.77
CA MET A 267 5.32 13.83 -27.50
C MET A 267 6.35 13.83 -26.37
N MET A 268 7.34 14.72 -26.46
CA MET A 268 8.22 15.01 -25.33
C MET A 268 8.09 16.49 -24.97
N THR A 269 7.55 16.75 -23.78
CA THR A 269 7.65 18.08 -23.15
C THR A 269 9.01 18.18 -22.44
N PRO A 270 9.57 19.39 -22.27
CA PRO A 270 10.91 19.60 -21.70
C PRO A 270 11.13 18.96 -20.32
N SER A 271 10.05 18.66 -19.59
CA SER A 271 10.05 18.02 -18.27
C SER A 271 10.53 16.56 -18.29
N PHE A 272 10.45 15.86 -19.42
CA PHE A 272 10.82 14.43 -19.53
C PHE A 272 12.34 14.22 -19.70
N GLN A 273 13.04 15.16 -20.33
CA GLN A 273 14.50 15.09 -20.53
C GLN A 273 15.30 15.33 -19.25
N ILE A 274 14.76 16.10 -18.29
CA ILE A 274 15.44 16.43 -17.04
C ILE A 274 15.44 15.22 -16.08
N TRP A 275 14.44 14.34 -16.14
CA TRP A 275 14.31 13.21 -15.22
C TRP A 275 15.24 12.03 -15.57
N ILE A 276 15.47 11.76 -16.86
CA ILE A 276 16.36 10.68 -17.32
C ILE A 276 17.83 10.96 -17.01
N LEU A 277 18.25 12.23 -16.99
CA LEU A 277 19.66 12.61 -16.77
C LEU A 277 20.09 12.58 -15.29
N MET A 278 19.16 12.50 -14.33
CA MET A 278 19.51 12.50 -12.89
C MET A 278 19.83 11.12 -12.29
N GLN A 279 19.75 10.02 -13.05
CA GLN A 279 20.02 8.65 -12.54
C GLN A 279 21.35 8.01 -12.98
N VAL A 280 22.17 8.66 -13.81
CA VAL A 280 23.45 8.07 -14.24
C VAL A 280 24.60 8.62 -13.40
N SER A 281 24.77 8.07 -12.19
CA SER A 281 26.06 7.96 -11.48
C SER A 281 25.87 7.13 -10.21
N LEU A 282 25.74 5.82 -10.35
CA LEU A 282 26.06 4.87 -9.29
C LEU A 282 27.26 4.04 -9.75
N PRO A 283 28.25 3.76 -8.88
CA PRO A 283 29.39 2.93 -9.24
C PRO A 283 28.92 1.48 -9.54
N PRO A 284 29.68 0.72 -10.34
CA PRO A 284 29.25 -0.59 -10.81
C PRO A 284 29.02 -1.55 -9.64
N ILE A 285 27.80 -2.07 -9.55
CA ILE A 285 27.44 -3.18 -8.66
C ILE A 285 28.20 -4.41 -9.15
N LYS A 286 29.13 -4.91 -8.32
CA LYS A 286 29.71 -6.24 -8.49
C LYS A 286 28.59 -7.27 -8.31
N SER A 287 28.25 -7.96 -9.39
CA SER A 287 27.44 -9.16 -9.36
C SER A 287 28.20 -10.26 -8.62
N TYR A 288 27.68 -10.71 -7.48
CA TYR A 288 27.97 -12.05 -6.99
C TYR A 288 26.81 -12.95 -7.43
N PHE A 289 27.18 -14.04 -8.11
CA PHE A 289 26.33 -15.07 -8.69
C PHE A 289 25.39 -15.72 -7.68
#